data_AF-A0A3M1CRZ2-F1
#
_entry.id   AF-A0A3M1CRZ2-F1
#
_cell.length_a   1.000
_cell.length_b   1.000
_cell.length_c   1.000
_cell.angle_alpha   90.00
_cell.angle_beta   90.00
_cell.angle_gamma   90.00
#
_symmetry.space_group_name_H-M   'P 1'
#
loop_
_entity.id
_entity.type
_entity.pdbx_description
1 polymer ?
#
loop_
_entity_poly.entity_id
_entity_poly.type
_entity_poly.pdbx_seq_one_letter_code
_entity_poly.pdbx_strand_id
1 'polypeptide(L)'
;VDALCITKLDVLGGFDPIEVCDAYEGPDGSEQQWPASLEALGRMKPVYRKLEGWSAAERIDETRELESLPQAARRYVDIVGTLAGVPVEMFSVGPGRNQTVMLTNPFRRN
;
A
#
# COMPACT_ATOMS: atom_id res chain seq x y z
N VAL A 1 5.32 -15.14 -1.73
CA VAL A 1 5.31 -14.00 -0.79
C VAL A 1 4.27 -14.32 0.24
N ASP A 2 4.63 -14.37 1.53
CA ASP A 2 3.70 -14.81 2.59
C ASP A 2 3.09 -13.65 3.37
N ALA A 3 3.68 -12.46 3.26
CA ALA A 3 3.23 -11.22 3.88
C ALA A 3 3.95 -10.01 3.25
N LEU A 4 3.41 -8.82 3.47
CA LEU A 4 4.00 -7.55 3.09
C LEU A 4 4.66 -6.84 4.27
N CYS A 5 5.75 -6.14 3.96
CA CYS A 5 6.26 -5.02 4.73
C CYS A 5 6.05 -3.74 3.91
N ILE A 6 5.18 -2.84 4.37
CA ILE A 6 4.94 -1.56 3.69
C ILE A 6 5.96 -0.54 4.17
N THR A 7 6.73 0.05 3.26
CA THR A 7 7.73 1.08 3.60
C THR A 7 7.32 2.44 3.08
N LYS A 8 7.83 3.51 3.70
CA LYS A 8 7.60 4.90 3.29
C LYS A 8 6.12 5.29 3.34
N LEU A 9 5.37 4.76 4.32
CA LEU A 9 3.97 5.15 4.50
C LEU A 9 3.86 6.66 4.79
N ASP A 10 4.84 7.22 5.50
CA ASP A 10 4.95 8.63 5.83
C ASP A 10 4.99 9.56 4.62
N VAL A 11 5.48 9.07 3.47
CA VAL A 11 5.58 9.84 2.22
C VAL A 11 4.22 10.08 1.58
N LEU A 12 3.22 9.26 1.89
CA LEU A 12 1.87 9.39 1.34
C LEU A 12 1.03 10.47 2.06
N GLY A 13 1.53 11.03 3.17
CA GLY A 13 0.86 12.14 3.85
C GLY A 13 0.80 13.40 2.96
N GLY A 14 -0.39 13.98 2.85
CA GLY A 14 -0.65 15.16 2.02
C GLY A 14 -1.20 14.86 0.62
N PHE A 15 -1.30 13.58 0.24
CA PHE A 15 -2.03 13.16 -0.96
C PHE A 15 -3.48 12.84 -0.60
N ASP A 16 -4.44 13.49 -1.26
CA ASP A 16 -5.85 13.15 -1.22
C ASP A 16 -6.52 13.50 -2.57
N PRO A 17 -7.03 12.51 -3.32
CA PRO A 17 -7.01 11.07 -3.04
C PRO A 17 -5.62 10.43 -3.26
N ILE A 18 -5.42 9.24 -2.68
CA ILE A 18 -4.32 8.34 -3.06
C ILE A 18 -4.82 7.42 -4.18
N GLU A 19 -4.09 7.36 -5.28
CA GLU A 19 -4.42 6.51 -6.43
C GLU A 19 -3.59 5.21 -6.40
N VAL A 20 -4.29 4.08 -6.37
CA VAL A 20 -3.68 2.74 -6.40
C VAL A 20 -4.05 2.08 -7.72
N CYS A 21 -3.06 1.71 -8.52
CA CYS A 21 -3.26 0.95 -9.75
C CYS A 21 -3.55 -0.51 -9.39
N ASP A 22 -4.78 -0.98 -9.63
CA ASP A 22 -5.17 -2.37 -9.36
C ASP A 22 -5.53 -3.16 -10.62
N ALA A 23 -5.57 -2.51 -11.79
CA ALA A 23 -5.68 -3.16 -13.09
C ALA A 23 -5.11 -2.31 -14.24
N TYR A 24 -5.10 -2.89 -15.43
CA TYR A 24 -4.71 -2.24 -16.67
C TYR A 24 -5.74 -2.52 -17.77
N GLU A 25 -6.10 -1.49 -18.53
CA GLU A 25 -7.03 -1.57 -19.66
C GLU A 25 -6.26 -1.58 -21.00
N GLY A 26 -6.52 -2.59 -21.82
CA GLY A 26 -5.95 -2.76 -23.15
C GLY A 26 -6.63 -1.91 -24.22
N PRO A 27 -6.02 -1.75 -25.41
CA PRO A 27 -6.62 -1.01 -26.52
C PRO A 27 -7.96 -1.58 -27.02
N ASP A 28 -8.22 -2.85 -26.74
CA ASP A 28 -9.45 -3.58 -27.05
C ASP A 28 -10.50 -3.50 -25.92
N GLY A 29 -10.21 -2.76 -24.84
CA GLY A 29 -11.04 -2.64 -23.65
C GLY A 29 -10.93 -3.82 -22.68
N SER A 30 -10.01 -4.77 -22.90
CA SER A 30 -9.76 -5.86 -21.95
C SER A 30 -9.08 -5.35 -20.68
N GLU A 31 -9.50 -5.84 -19.52
CA GLU A 31 -8.89 -5.49 -18.23
C GLU A 31 -8.13 -6.69 -17.64
N GLN A 32 -6.91 -6.46 -17.15
CA GLN A 32 -6.11 -7.48 -16.44
C GLN A 32 -5.19 -6.84 -15.39
N GLN A 33 -4.82 -7.60 -14.35
CA GLN A 33 -4.01 -7.10 -13.23
C GLN A 33 -2.53 -6.87 -13.59
N TRP A 34 -1.88 -7.82 -14.26
CA TRP A 34 -0.52 -7.66 -14.74
C TRP A 34 -0.34 -8.40 -16.07
N PRO A 35 0.03 -7.71 -17.16
CA PRO A 35 0.20 -8.33 -18.47
C PRO A 35 1.40 -9.28 -18.51
N ALA A 36 1.33 -10.28 -19.39
CA ALA A 36 2.39 -11.27 -19.58
C ALA A 36 3.68 -10.73 -20.25
N SER A 37 3.65 -9.53 -20.84
CA SER A 37 4.81 -8.91 -21.48
C SER A 37 4.87 -7.40 -21.26
N LEU A 38 6.09 -6.86 -21.24
CA LEU A 38 6.34 -5.42 -21.17
C LEU A 38 5.81 -4.69 -22.42
N GLU A 39 5.82 -5.35 -23.58
CA GLU A 39 5.25 -4.80 -24.81
C GLU A 39 3.74 -4.62 -24.70
N ALA A 40 3.03 -5.60 -24.12
CA ALA A 40 1.61 -5.47 -23.84
C ALA A 40 1.40 -4.33 -22.82
N LEU A 41 2.14 -4.33 -21.70
CA LEU A 41 2.05 -3.29 -20.67
C LEU A 41 2.20 -1.87 -21.25
N GLY A 42 3.16 -1.66 -22.15
CA GLY A 42 3.42 -0.36 -22.76
C GLY A 42 2.28 0.20 -23.63
N ARG A 43 1.28 -0.63 -23.95
CA ARG A 43 0.08 -0.24 -24.72
C ARG A 43 -1.17 -0.11 -23.85
N MET A 44 -1.09 -0.50 -22.58
CA MET A 44 -2.23 -0.50 -21.66
C MET A 44 -2.27 0.78 -20.83
N LYS A 45 -3.46 1.14 -20.36
CA LYS A 45 -3.68 2.26 -19.44
C LYS A 45 -3.87 1.74 -18.02
N PRO A 46 -3.19 2.31 -17.00
CA PRO A 46 -3.45 1.95 -15.62
C PRO A 46 -4.88 2.35 -15.23
N VAL A 47 -5.58 1.46 -14.53
CA VAL A 47 -6.88 1.71 -13.90
C VAL A 47 -6.63 1.97 -12.43
N TYR A 48 -6.99 3.16 -11.97
CA TYR A 48 -6.73 3.61 -10.60
C TYR A 48 -7.97 3.52 -9.73
N ARG A 49 -7.82 2.83 -8.60
CA ARG A 49 -8.70 2.96 -7.44
C ARG A 49 -8.30 4.19 -6.64
N LYS A 50 -9.28 5.06 -6.35
CA LYS A 50 -9.10 6.22 -5.48
C LYS A 50 -9.40 5.84 -4.04
N LEU A 51 -8.42 6.04 -3.16
CA LEU A 51 -8.53 5.87 -1.73
C LEU A 51 -8.49 7.23 -1.06
N GLU A 52 -9.22 7.36 0.04
CA GLU A 52 -9.16 8.53 0.91
C GLU A 52 -7.72 8.72 1.40
N GLY A 53 -7.21 9.93 1.23
CA GLY A 53 -5.91 10.35 1.71
C GLY A 53 -5.90 10.80 3.16
N TRP A 54 -4.75 11.25 3.64
CA TRP A 54 -4.63 11.94 4.94
C TRP A 54 -3.76 13.17 4.84
N SER A 55 -3.95 14.10 5.77
CA SER A 55 -3.22 15.37 5.76
C SER A 55 -1.75 15.18 6.10
N ALA A 56 -0.87 15.97 5.50
CA ALA A 56 0.54 16.03 5.90
C ALA A 56 0.74 16.54 7.35
N ALA A 57 -0.28 17.22 7.91
CA ALA A 57 -0.28 17.64 9.31
C ALA A 57 -0.51 16.46 10.28
N GLU A 58 -1.14 15.37 9.82
CA GLU A 58 -1.32 14.14 10.58
C GLU A 58 -0.03 13.32 10.53
N ARG A 59 0.95 13.74 11.34
CA ARG A 59 2.23 13.06 11.45
C ARG A 59 2.07 11.64 11.98
N ILE A 60 2.61 10.66 11.26
CA ILE A 60 2.57 9.24 11.63
C ILE A 60 3.93 8.69 12.07
N ASP A 61 4.97 9.50 12.07
CA ASP A 61 6.35 9.06 12.33
C ASP A 61 6.60 8.63 13.79
N GLU A 62 5.69 9.01 14.68
CA GLU A 62 5.63 8.58 16.08
C GLU A 62 4.74 7.35 16.30
N THR A 63 4.01 6.89 15.28
CA THR A 63 3.13 5.70 15.37
C THR A 63 3.94 4.46 15.77
N ARG A 64 3.46 3.73 16.80
CA ARG A 64 4.05 2.47 17.27
C ARG A 64 3.09 1.28 17.23
N GLU A 65 1.82 1.55 17.01
CA GLU A 65 0.75 0.55 16.94
C GLU A 65 -0.17 0.91 15.78
N LEU A 66 -0.82 -0.10 15.21
CA LEU A 66 -1.59 0.01 13.98
C LEU A 66 -2.82 0.92 14.13
N GLU A 67 -3.41 0.86 15.32
CA GLU A 67 -4.60 1.59 15.76
C GLU A 67 -4.31 3.09 15.96
N SER A 68 -3.03 3.47 16.08
CA SER A 68 -2.62 4.88 16.20
C SER A 68 -2.47 5.57 14.84
N LEU A 69 -2.64 4.85 13.72
CA LEU A 69 -2.68 5.47 12.41
C LEU A 69 -3.97 6.29 12.21
N PRO A 70 -3.92 7.40 11.44
CA PRO A 70 -5.09 8.01 10.87
C PRO A 70 -5.96 6.97 10.14
N GLN A 71 -7.28 7.12 10.22
CA GLN A 71 -8.21 6.13 9.67
C GLN A 71 -7.98 5.85 8.19
N ALA A 72 -7.70 6.88 7.39
CA ALA A 72 -7.39 6.75 5.97
C ALA A 72 -6.06 5.99 5.72
N ALA A 73 -5.02 6.27 6.50
CA ALA A 73 -3.74 5.54 6.42
C ALA A 73 -3.90 4.06 6.80
N ARG A 74 -4.66 3.78 7.85
CA ARG A 74 -5.00 2.41 8.24
C ARG A 74 -5.74 1.67 7.12
N ARG A 75 -6.75 2.31 6.53
CA ARG A 75 -7.53 1.77 5.41
C ARG A 75 -6.66 1.51 4.18
N TYR A 76 -5.69 2.39 3.88
CA TYR A 76 -4.72 2.18 2.82
C TYR A 76 -3.92 0.88 3.05
N VAL A 77 -3.39 0.67 4.26
CA VAL A 77 -2.64 -0.55 4.62
C VAL A 77 -3.49 -1.81 4.41
N ASP A 78 -4.75 -1.79 4.85
CA ASP A 78 -5.67 -2.94 4.70
C ASP A 78 -6.01 -3.23 3.24
N ILE A 79 -6.26 -2.20 2.43
CA ILE A 79 -6.60 -2.34 1.02
C ILE A 79 -5.40 -2.86 0.23
N VAL A 80 -4.19 -2.36 0.48
CA VAL A 80 -2.98 -2.86 -0.19
C VAL A 80 -2.75 -4.34 0.11
N GLY A 81 -2.91 -4.77 1.37
CA GLY A 81 -2.84 -6.19 1.73
C GLY A 81 -3.88 -7.03 1.01
N THR A 82 -5.13 -6.52 0.95
CA THR A 82 -6.23 -7.19 0.24
C THR A 82 -5.94 -7.34 -1.26
N LEU A 83 -5.50 -6.28 -1.92
CA LEU A 83 -5.17 -6.28 -3.35
C LEU A 83 -3.99 -7.20 -3.67
N ALA A 84 -3.00 -7.28 -2.79
CA ALA A 84 -1.86 -8.17 -2.92
C ALA A 84 -2.18 -9.64 -2.58
N GLY A 85 -3.34 -9.92 -1.97
CA GLY A 85 -3.75 -11.26 -1.55
C GLY A 85 -2.95 -11.83 -0.38
N VAL A 86 -2.24 -10.99 0.37
CA VAL A 86 -1.37 -11.38 1.48
C VAL A 86 -1.49 -10.40 2.64
N PRO A 87 -1.33 -10.83 3.91
CA PRO A 87 -1.41 -9.93 5.05
C PRO A 87 -0.26 -8.92 5.05
N VAL A 88 -0.51 -7.73 5.59
CA VAL A 88 0.56 -6.81 6.00
C VAL A 88 0.99 -7.20 7.40
N GLU A 89 2.27 -7.51 7.59
CA GLU A 89 2.80 -7.88 8.91
C GLU A 89 3.74 -6.83 9.49
N MET A 90 4.22 -5.91 8.66
CA MET A 90 5.07 -4.81 9.08
C MET A 90 4.75 -3.56 8.28
N PHE A 91 4.90 -2.39 8.89
CA PHE A 91 4.92 -1.14 8.16
C PHE A 91 5.91 -0.15 8.76
N SER A 92 6.49 0.71 7.93
CA SER A 92 7.43 1.75 8.32
C SER A 92 6.84 3.14 8.08
N VAL A 93 6.96 3.98 9.10
CA VAL A 93 6.46 5.36 9.18
C VAL A 93 7.61 6.38 9.23
N GLY A 94 8.81 5.95 8.85
CA GLY A 94 9.98 6.81 8.83
C GLY A 94 11.29 6.03 8.68
N PRO A 95 12.43 6.73 8.53
CA PRO A 95 13.73 6.12 8.25
C PRO A 95 14.37 5.44 9.48
N GLY A 96 13.94 5.78 10.69
CA GLY A 96 14.48 5.22 11.92
C GLY A 96 14.11 3.74 12.11
N ARG A 97 15.02 2.95 12.70
CA ARG A 97 14.76 1.53 13.01
C ARG A 97 13.56 1.34 13.94
N ASN A 98 13.36 2.28 14.88
CA ASN A 98 12.22 2.31 15.80
C ASN A 98 10.93 2.88 15.18
N GLN A 99 10.97 3.32 13.92
CA GLN A 99 9.82 3.81 13.14
C GLN A 99 9.28 2.71 12.22
N THR A 100 9.43 1.46 12.66
CA THR A 100 8.86 0.28 12.01
C THR A 100 7.99 -0.43 13.04
N VAL A 101 6.72 -0.65 12.68
CA VAL A 101 5.75 -1.37 13.48
C VAL A 101 5.66 -2.79 12.97
N MET A 102 5.80 -3.76 13.88
CA MET A 102 5.69 -5.20 13.59
C MET A 102 4.39 -5.72 14.18
N LEU A 103 3.47 -6.13 13.31
CA LEU A 103 2.16 -6.70 13.67
C LEU A 103 2.31 -8.18 14.01
N THR A 104 3.10 -8.89 13.22
CA THR A 104 3.42 -10.30 13.42
C THR A 104 4.93 -10.48 13.22
N ASN A 105 5.54 -11.29 14.09
CA ASN A 105 6.97 -11.60 13.97
C ASN A 105 7.19 -12.74 12.96
N PRO A 106 7.87 -12.50 11.82
CA PRO A 106 8.04 -13.52 10.78
C PRO A 106 8.89 -14.72 11.24
N PHE A 107 9.72 -14.57 12.28
CA PHE A 107 10.55 -15.65 12.83
C PHE A 107 9.84 -16.50 13.90
N ARG A 108 8.59 -16.16 14.23
CA ARG A 108 7.76 -16.93 15.18
C ARG A 108 6.58 -17.62 14.52
N ARG A 109 6.56 -17.70 13.19
CA ARG A 109 5.60 -18.49 12.45
C ARG A 109 5.97 -19.98 12.63
N ASN A 110 5.08 -20.76 13.25
CA ASN A 110 5.22 -22.22 13.38
C ASN A 110 5.04 -22.89 12.02
#